data_AF-A0A2U8PTP6-F1
#
_entry.id   AF-A0A2U8PTP6-F1
#
_cell.length_a   1.000
_cell.length_b   1.000
_cell.length_c   1.000
_cell.angle_alpha   90.00
_cell.angle_beta   90.00
_cell.angle_gamma   90.00
#
_symmetry.space_group_name_H-M   'P 1'
#
loop_
_entity.id
_entity.type
_entity.pdbx_description
1 polymer ?
#
loop_
_entity_poly.entity_id
_entity_poly.type
_entity_poly.pdbx_seq_one_letter_code
_entity_poly.pdbx_strand_id
1 'polypeptide(L)' 'MTDPELRAQSFDIAWKYLDRSGLLTGQRDDSARFILNRIDRLMLRGERRRLLLSNAAIDAYRLRPMLVSMAT' A
#
# COMPACT_ATOMS: atom_id res chain seq x y z
N MET A 1 -7.07 -15.02 -10.28
CA MET A 1 -7.93 -14.03 -9.59
C MET A 1 -7.37 -13.82 -8.19
N THR A 2 -7.10 -12.57 -7.81
CA THR A 2 -6.64 -12.22 -6.44
C THR A 2 -7.79 -12.43 -5.46
N ASP A 3 -7.48 -12.93 -4.25
CA ASP A 3 -8.47 -13.07 -3.18
C ASP A 3 -8.89 -11.67 -2.68
N PRO A 4 -10.15 -11.26 -2.91
CA PRO A 4 -10.59 -9.89 -2.63
C PRO A 4 -10.62 -9.58 -1.14
N GLU A 5 -10.90 -10.57 -0.28
CA GLU A 5 -10.95 -10.36 1.16
C GLU A 5 -9.54 -10.17 1.72
N LEU A 6 -8.60 -11.06 1.36
CA LEU A 6 -7.20 -10.92 1.75
C LEU A 6 -6.60 -9.59 1.29
N ARG A 7 -6.94 -9.17 0.06
CA ARG A 7 -6.51 -7.88 -0.50
C ARG A 7 -7.03 -6.72 0.35
N ALA A 8 -8.33 -6.69 0.65
CA ALA A 8 -8.96 -5.63 1.43
C ALA A 8 -8.40 -5.56 2.86
N GLN A 9 -8.25 -6.71 3.54
CA GLN A 9 -7.70 -6.74 4.89
C GLN A 9 -6.23 -6.29 4.92
N SER A 10 -5.42 -6.68 3.93
CA SER A 10 -4.03 -6.24 3.84
C SER A 10 -3.91 -4.74 3.58
N PHE A 11 -4.81 -4.20 2.75
CA PHE A 11 -4.89 -2.76 2.51
C PHE A 11 -5.29 -1.99 3.78
N ASP A 12 -6.32 -2.44 4.50
CA ASP A 12 -6.81 -1.77 5.71
C ASP A 12 -5.72 -1.65 6.77
N ILE A 13 -4.92 -2.70 6.97
CA ILE A 13 -3.78 -2.69 7.91
C ILE A 13 -2.74 -1.65 7.47
N ALA A 14 -2.29 -1.71 6.21
CA ALA A 14 -1.28 -0.79 5.69
C ALA A 14 -1.76 0.66 5.75
N TRP A 15 -3.00 0.91 5.34
CA TRP A 15 -3.62 2.23 5.31
C TRP A 15 -3.74 2.83 6.71
N LYS A 16 -4.33 2.10 7.67
CA LYS A 16 -4.47 2.57 9.05
C LYS A 16 -3.13 2.88 9.69
N TYR A 17 -2.11 2.08 9.42
CA TYR A 17 -0.77 2.34 9.94
C TYR A 17 -0.17 3.64 9.37
N LEU A 18 -0.21 3.81 8.05
CA LEU A 18 0.34 5.00 7.39
C LEU A 18 -0.42 6.27 7.75
N ASP A 19 -1.75 6.21 7.82
CA ASP A 19 -2.63 7.32 8.20
C ASP A 19 -2.39 7.76 9.65
N ARG A 20 -2.41 6.82 10.61
CA ARG A 20 -2.14 7.12 12.02
C ARG A 20 -0.72 7.60 12.29
N SER A 21 0.23 7.20 11.46
CA SER A 21 1.62 7.64 11.56
C SER A 21 1.88 8.98 10.86
N GLY A 22 0.88 9.58 10.21
CA GLY A 22 1.05 10.81 9.43
C GLY A 22 1.98 10.66 8.22
N LEU A 23 2.15 9.43 7.71
CA LEU A 23 3.07 9.11 6.62
C LEU A 23 2.44 9.21 5.24
N LEU A 24 1.11 9.24 5.13
CA LEU A 24 0.43 9.43 3.85
C LEU A 24 0.76 10.84 3.32
N THR A 25 1.38 10.89 2.14
CA THR A 25 1.76 12.11 1.44
C THR A 25 1.05 12.24 0.09
N GLY A 26 0.77 13.47 -0.33
CA GLY A 26 0.07 13.75 -1.58
C GLY A 26 -1.42 13.40 -1.53
N GLN A 27 -2.01 13.11 -2.69
CA GLN A 27 -3.44 12.80 -2.80
C GLN A 27 -3.74 11.41 -2.22
N ARG A 28 -4.88 11.28 -1.52
CA ARG A 28 -5.31 10.02 -0.88
C ARG A 28 -5.52 8.92 -1.91
N ASP A 29 -6.09 9.25 -3.07
CA ASP A 29 -6.35 8.28 -4.15
C ASP A 29 -5.06 7.73 -4.76
N ASP A 30 -4.06 8.58 -4.97
CA ASP A 30 -2.74 8.13 -5.44
C ASP A 30 -2.05 7.22 -4.43
N SER A 31 -2.20 7.55 -3.14
CA SER A 31 -1.65 6.72 -2.08
C SER A 31 -2.35 5.36 -2.00
N ALA A 32 -3.67 5.35 -2.06
CA ALA A 32 -4.46 4.13 -2.06
C ALA A 32 -4.10 3.25 -3.27
N ARG A 33 -4.03 3.84 -4.46
CA ARG A 33 -3.64 3.16 -5.70
C ARG A 33 -2.24 2.56 -5.59
N PHE A 34 -1.28 3.28 -5.03
CA PHE A 34 0.08 2.78 -4.83
C PHE A 34 0.10 1.54 -3.91
N ILE A 35 -0.54 1.64 -2.74
CA ILE A 35 -0.57 0.56 -1.75
C ILE A 35 -1.25 -0.68 -2.33
N LEU A 36 -2.40 -0.51 -2.98
CA LEU A 36 -3.14 -1.60 -3.62
C LEU A 36 -2.32 -2.27 -4.73
N ASN A 37 -1.68 -1.48 -5.60
CA ASN A 37 -0.82 -2.02 -6.65
C ASN A 37 0.33 -2.87 -6.09
N ARG A 38 0.90 -2.47 -4.93
CA ARG A 38 1.96 -3.25 -4.29
C ARG A 38 1.44 -4.58 -3.76
N ILE A 39 0.28 -4.58 -3.10
CA ILE A 39 -0.39 -5.79 -2.60
C ILE A 39 -0.71 -6.73 -3.77
N ASP A 40 -1.34 -6.22 -4.83
CA ASP A 40 -1.75 -7.00 -6.00
C ASP A 40 -0.54 -7.70 -6.65
N ARG A 41 0.58 -7.00 -6.81
CA ARG A 41 1.81 -7.58 -7.37
C ARG A 41 2.36 -8.75 -6.54
N LEU A 42 2.28 -8.67 -5.22
CA LEU A 42 2.77 -9.75 -4.34
C LEU A 42 1.81 -10.93 -4.34
N MET A 43 0.49 -10.68 -4.34
CA MET A 43 -0.51 -11.74 -4.44
C MET A 43 -0.44 -12.47 -5.79
N LEU A 44 -0.16 -11.75 -6.89
CA LEU A 44 0.09 -12.36 -8.20
C LEU A 44 1.32 -13.29 -8.21
N ARG A 45 2.27 -13.07 -7.29
CA ARG A 45 3.44 -13.95 -7.08
C ARG A 45 3.17 -15.10 -6.10
N GLY A 46 1.92 -15.26 -5.65
CA GLY A 46 1.50 -16.34 -4.76
C GLY A 46 1.60 -16.02 -3.27
N GLU A 47 1.98 -14.81 -2.87
CA GLU A 47 1.97 -14.44 -1.45
C GLU A 47 0.53 -14.37 -0.91
N ARG A 48 0.30 -15.02 0.24
CA ARG A 48 -1.02 -15.10 0.89
C ARG A 48 -1.00 -14.71 2.37
N ARG A 49 0.16 -14.41 2.94
CA ARG A 49 0.32 -13.96 4.33
C ARG A 49 -0.06 -12.49 4.42
N ARG A 50 -1.25 -12.24 4.98
CA ARG A 50 -1.82 -10.90 5.19
C ARG A 50 -0.83 -9.88 5.77
N LEU A 51 -0.11 -10.23 6.84
CA LEU A 51 0.84 -9.31 7.48
C LEU A 51 2.04 -9.01 6.59
N LEU A 52 2.53 -9.97 5.80
CA LEU A 52 3.63 -9.72 4.88
C LEU A 52 3.20 -8.79 3.75
N LEU A 53 2.03 -9.01 3.17
CA LEU A 53 1.45 -8.13 2.16
C LEU A 53 1.32 -6.68 2.67
N SER A 54 0.83 -6.53 3.90
CA SER A 54 0.65 -5.22 4.55
C SER A 54 1.99 -4.52 4.78
N ASN A 55 2.95 -5.23 5.41
CA ASN A 55 4.27 -4.67 5.73
C ASN A 55 5.04 -4.31 4.45
N ALA A 56 5.01 -5.17 3.43
CA ALA A 56 5.68 -4.89 2.17
C ALA A 56 5.06 -3.72 1.39
N ALA A 57 3.78 -3.40 1.63
CA ALA A 57 3.14 -2.21 1.09
C ALA A 57 3.54 -0.94 1.87
N ILE A 58 3.60 -1.02 3.21
CA ILE A 58 4.10 0.06 4.08
C ILE A 58 5.54 0.42 3.70
N ASP A 59 6.42 -0.57 3.61
CA ASP A 59 7.84 -0.36 3.29
C ASP A 59 8.02 0.24 1.91
N ALA A 60 7.29 -0.28 0.91
CA ALA A 60 7.32 0.27 -0.44
C ALA A 60 6.82 1.71 -0.50
N TYR A 61 5.80 2.07 0.29
CA TYR A 61 5.26 3.42 0.33
C TYR A 61 6.25 4.40 0.96
N ARG A 62 6.90 4.00 2.06
CA ARG A 62 7.93 4.80 2.75
C ARG A 62 9.16 5.07 1.90
N LEU A 63 9.58 4.07 1.11
CA LEU A 63 10.74 4.18 0.24
C LEU A 63 10.43 4.88 -1.09
N ARG A 64 9.16 5.23 -1.35
CA ARG A 64 8.79 5.91 -2.59
C ARG A 64 9.43 7.31 -2.58
N PRO A 65 10.28 7.65 -3.56
CA PRO A 65 10.75 9.03 -3.68
C PRO A 65 9.53 9.94 -3.86
N MET A 66 9.46 11.02 -3.07
CA MET A 66 8.40 12.04 -3.11
C MET A 66 8.49 12.87 -4.40
N LEU A 67 8.44 12.21 -5.57
CA LEU A 67 8.46 12.83 -6.89
C LEU A 67 7.15 13.57 -7.23
N VAL A 68 6.25 13.74 -6.26
CA VAL A 68 4.96 14.45 -6.39
C VAL A 68 4.90 15.60 -5.38
N SER A 69 5.91 16.48 -5.42
CA SER A 69 5.85 17.77 -4.69
C SER A 69 6.39 18.95 -5.50
N MET A 70 6.64 18.79 -6.82
CA MET A 70 7.14 19.87 -7.69
C MET A 70 6.35 19.99 -9.00
N ALA A 71 5.04 19.95 -8.93
CA ALA A 71 4.20 20.54 -9.97
C ALA A 71 3.36 21.63 -9.28
N THR A 72 3.90 22.85 -9.36
CA THR A 72 3.28 24.12 -9.00
C THR A 72 2.18 24.47 -9.97
#